data_AF-A0A938X3G3-F1
#
_entry.id   AF-A0A938X3G3-F1
#
_cell.length_a   1.000
_cell.length_b   1.000
_cell.length_c   1.000
_cell.angle_alpha   90.00
_cell.angle_beta   90.00
_cell.angle_gamma   90.00
#
_symmetry.space_group_name_H-M   'P 1'
#
loop_
_entity.id
_entity.type
_entity.pdbx_description
1 polymer ?
#
loop_
_entity_poly.entity_id
_entity_poly.type
_entity_poly.pdbx_seq_one_letter_code
_entity_poly.pdbx_strand_id
1 'polypeptide(L)'
;MKFIHIADVHLGASPNAGSACSKKRSRELWETFAGVIRTCEQEGTDLLLIAGDLFHRQPLRRELKEVDGMFASLSRTRVVLIAGNHDYIRRDSYYRTFPWSENVTMLREEHLEKVEFPELSLAVYGLSYHSREIREPLYEEERPSGSWKYEILLAHGGDENHIPIHKKELSAMGYD
;
A
#
# COMPACT_ATOMS: atom_id res chain seq x y z
N MET A 1 -8.89 7.91 15.99
CA MET A 1 -8.43 7.04 14.91
C MET A 1 -6.94 6.88 15.07
N LYS A 2 -6.44 5.65 15.24
CA LYS A 2 -5.01 5.32 15.31
C LYS A 2 -4.67 4.51 14.05
N PHE A 3 -3.66 4.92 13.31
CA PHE A 3 -3.23 4.19 12.12
C PHE A 3 -1.71 4.03 12.07
N ILE A 4 -1.27 3.03 11.31
CA ILE A 4 0.13 2.86 10.91
C ILE A 4 0.19 3.01 9.39
N HIS A 5 1.18 3.75 8.91
CA HIS A 5 1.45 3.94 7.50
C HIS A 5 2.86 3.41 7.19
N ILE A 6 2.96 2.55 6.19
CA ILE A 6 4.21 1.97 5.69
C ILE A 6 4.24 2.04 4.15
N ALA A 7 5.45 1.98 3.59
CA ALA A 7 5.72 1.91 2.16
C ALA A 7 7.08 1.22 1.94
N ASP A 8 7.38 0.84 0.70
CA ASP A 8 8.73 0.42 0.25
C ASP A 8 9.33 -0.75 1.08
N VAL A 9 8.48 -1.71 1.45
CA VAL A 9 8.90 -2.88 2.25
C VAL A 9 9.78 -3.81 1.42
N HIS A 10 9.51 -3.93 0.12
CA HIS A 10 10.24 -4.76 -0.83
C HIS A 10 10.42 -6.23 -0.40
N LEU A 11 9.34 -6.87 0.05
CA LEU A 11 9.33 -8.31 0.33
C LEU A 11 9.83 -9.11 -0.88
N GLY A 12 10.65 -10.13 -0.60
CA GLY A 12 11.31 -10.93 -1.64
C GLY A 12 12.57 -10.30 -2.23
N ALA A 13 12.99 -9.11 -1.78
CA ALA A 13 14.31 -8.59 -2.11
C ALA A 13 15.42 -9.52 -1.57
N SER A 14 16.47 -9.68 -2.37
CA SER A 14 17.71 -10.35 -1.99
C SER A 14 18.85 -9.38 -2.20
N PRO A 15 19.17 -8.52 -1.20
CA PRO A 15 20.25 -7.56 -1.35
C PRO A 15 21.56 -8.30 -1.63
N ASN A 16 22.24 -7.98 -2.73
CA ASN A 16 23.54 -8.54 -3.08
C ASN A 16 24.59 -8.11 -2.04
N ALA A 17 24.79 -8.94 -1.02
CA ALA A 17 26.06 -9.05 -0.30
C ALA A 17 26.57 -10.46 -0.56
N GLY A 18 27.77 -10.56 -1.15
CA GLY A 18 28.37 -11.82 -1.58
C GLY A 18 28.19 -12.96 -0.58
N SER A 19 27.91 -14.16 -1.13
CA SER A 19 27.92 -15.48 -0.50
C SER A 19 27.60 -15.56 1.02
N ALA A 20 26.47 -16.22 1.33
CA ALA A 20 25.95 -16.60 2.66
C ALA A 20 25.02 -15.60 3.39
N CYS A 21 25.09 -14.29 3.13
CA CYS A 21 24.25 -13.30 3.84
C CYS A 21 22.85 -13.08 3.22
N SER A 22 22.63 -13.46 1.96
CA SER A 22 21.40 -13.14 1.21
C SER A 22 20.13 -13.79 1.75
N LYS A 23 20.17 -15.06 2.17
CA LYS A 23 19.00 -15.76 2.76
C LYS A 23 18.58 -15.14 4.10
N LYS A 24 19.55 -14.65 4.88
CA LYS A 24 19.29 -14.01 6.18
C LYS A 24 18.57 -12.67 5.99
N ARG A 25 19.01 -11.85 5.03
CA ARG A 25 18.39 -10.55 4.73
C ARG A 25 16.96 -10.64 4.17
N SER A 26 16.68 -11.61 3.30
CA SER A 26 15.30 -11.80 2.82
C SER A 26 14.35 -12.15 3.98
N ARG A 27 14.82 -12.95 4.94
CA ARG A 27 14.06 -13.31 6.15
C ARG A 27 13.88 -12.11 7.10
N GLU A 28 14.88 -11.25 7.24
CA GLU A 28 14.80 -10.03 8.06
C GLU A 28 13.68 -9.08 7.60
N LEU A 29 13.44 -8.96 6.29
CA LEU A 29 12.33 -8.16 5.75
C LEU A 29 10.97 -8.72 6.16
N TRP A 30 10.79 -10.04 6.05
CA TRP A 30 9.57 -10.72 6.49
C TRP A 30 9.38 -10.61 8.02
N GLU A 31 10.46 -10.75 8.80
CA GLU A 31 10.40 -10.64 10.26
C GLU A 31 10.06 -9.20 10.71
N THR A 32 10.59 -8.20 10.01
CA THR A 32 10.29 -6.77 10.25
C THR A 32 8.83 -6.46 9.89
N PHE A 33 8.37 -6.91 8.73
CA PHE A 33 6.98 -6.75 8.31
C PHE A 33 6.02 -7.43 9.30
N ALA A 34 6.31 -8.67 9.72
CA ALA A 34 5.54 -9.33 10.76
C ALA A 34 5.58 -8.58 12.11
N GLY A 35 6.67 -7.85 12.39
CA GLY A 35 6.77 -6.92 13.51
C GLY A 35 5.72 -5.81 13.44
N VAL A 36 5.56 -5.18 12.28
CA VAL A 36 4.52 -4.16 12.05
C VAL A 36 3.13 -4.72 12.31
N ILE A 37 2.83 -5.92 11.84
CA ILE A 37 1.53 -6.58 12.08
C ILE A 37 1.31 -6.82 13.58
N ARG A 38 2.32 -7.30 14.30
CA ARG A 38 2.23 -7.46 15.76
C ARG A 38 1.98 -6.13 16.46
N THR A 39 2.64 -5.05 16.02
CA THR A 39 2.42 -3.70 16.56
C THR A 39 1.00 -3.21 16.29
N CYS A 40 0.45 -3.44 15.10
CA CYS A 40 -0.93 -3.09 14.78
C CYS A 40 -1.92 -3.73 15.77
N GLU A 41 -1.75 -5.03 16.03
CA GLU A 41 -2.61 -5.77 16.95
C GLU A 41 -2.41 -5.33 18.42
N GLN A 42 -1.16 -5.21 18.87
CA GLN A 42 -0.83 -4.81 20.25
C GLN A 42 -1.33 -3.40 20.59
N GLU A 43 -1.24 -2.47 19.64
CA GLU A 43 -1.65 -1.09 19.80
C GLU A 43 -3.14 -0.88 19.52
N GLY A 44 -3.85 -1.89 19.04
CA GLY A 44 -5.25 -1.81 18.64
C GLY A 44 -5.49 -0.76 17.56
N THR A 45 -4.67 -0.75 16.51
CA THR A 45 -4.80 0.21 15.41
C THR A 45 -6.12 0.02 14.65
N ASP A 46 -6.71 1.12 14.21
CA ASP A 46 -7.91 1.11 13.37
C ASP A 46 -7.57 0.79 11.91
N LEU A 47 -6.41 1.26 11.43
CA LEU A 47 -6.02 1.22 10.02
C LEU A 47 -4.52 0.92 9.83
N LEU A 48 -4.20 0.05 8.86
CA LEU A 48 -2.87 -0.15 8.31
C LEU A 48 -2.89 0.29 6.84
N LEU A 49 -2.10 1.31 6.52
CA LEU A 49 -1.96 1.87 5.18
C LEU A 49 -0.64 1.43 4.57
N ILE A 50 -0.69 0.87 3.35
CA ILE A 50 0.49 0.41 2.61
C ILE A 50 0.58 1.16 1.27
N ALA A 51 1.44 2.16 1.21
CA ALA A 51 1.60 3.08 0.08
C ALA A 51 2.57 2.56 -1.00
N GLY A 52 2.32 1.35 -1.50
CA GLY A 52 3.08 0.78 -2.62
C GLY A 52 4.37 0.08 -2.22
N ASP A 53 4.93 -0.63 -3.21
CA ASP A 53 6.19 -1.36 -3.12
C ASP A 53 6.29 -2.31 -1.92
N LEU A 54 5.18 -3.00 -1.64
CA LEU A 54 5.16 -4.07 -0.65
C LEU A 54 6.08 -5.21 -1.08
N PHE A 55 6.17 -5.49 -2.38
CA PHE A 55 7.08 -6.48 -2.94
C PHE A 55 8.17 -5.85 -3.82
N HIS A 56 9.35 -6.45 -3.81
CA HIS A 56 10.48 -5.98 -4.62
C HIS A 56 10.29 -6.20 -6.13
N ARG A 57 9.40 -7.12 -6.47
CA ARG A 57 9.04 -7.57 -7.81
C ARG A 57 7.59 -8.03 -7.78
N GLN A 58 7.07 -8.41 -8.94
CA GLN A 58 5.76 -9.06 -9.03
C GLN A 58 5.63 -10.21 -8.03
N PRO A 59 4.64 -10.15 -7.13
CA PRO A 59 4.50 -11.12 -6.06
C PRO A 59 4.06 -12.46 -6.64
N LEU A 60 4.55 -13.53 -6.02
CA LEU A 60 4.04 -14.87 -6.25
C LEU A 60 2.74 -15.05 -5.46
N ARG A 61 1.83 -15.90 -5.96
CA ARG A 61 0.59 -16.22 -5.25
C ARG A 61 0.82 -16.73 -3.81
N ARG A 62 1.94 -17.43 -3.56
CA ARG A 62 2.31 -17.87 -2.20
C ARG A 62 2.68 -16.72 -1.27
N GLU A 63 3.34 -15.70 -1.81
CA GLU A 63 3.77 -14.52 -1.05
C GLU A 63 2.54 -13.67 -0.68
N LEU A 64 1.57 -13.54 -1.60
CA LEU A 64 0.28 -12.91 -1.31
C LEU A 64 -0.50 -13.67 -0.22
N LYS A 65 -0.54 -15.01 -0.28
CA LYS A 65 -1.19 -15.82 0.77
C LYS A 65 -0.55 -15.63 2.14
N GLU A 66 0.78 -15.55 2.19
CA GLU A 66 1.51 -15.35 3.44
C GLU A 66 1.21 -13.98 4.06
N VAL A 67 1.27 -12.93 3.24
CA VAL A 67 0.91 -11.56 3.65
C VAL A 67 -0.56 -11.46 4.07
N ASP A 68 -1.48 -11.98 3.27
CA ASP A 68 -2.91 -11.97 3.60
C ASP A 68 -3.22 -12.74 4.88
N GLY A 69 -2.53 -13.86 5.12
CA GLY A 69 -2.64 -14.59 6.39
C GLY A 69 -2.19 -13.77 7.60
N MET A 70 -1.19 -12.90 7.44
CA MET A 70 -0.80 -11.94 8.49
C MET A 70 -1.87 -10.84 8.66
N PHE A 71 -2.40 -10.29 7.57
CA PHE A 71 -3.47 -9.28 7.64
C PHE A 71 -4.74 -9.82 8.27
N ALA A 72 -5.15 -11.04 7.90
CA ALA A 72 -6.33 -11.71 8.44
C ALA A 72 -6.23 -12.00 9.95
N SER A 73 -5.01 -12.00 10.51
CA SER A 73 -4.81 -12.17 11.95
C SER A 73 -5.13 -10.92 12.78
N LEU A 74 -5.30 -9.76 12.13
CA LEU A 74 -5.64 -8.50 12.78
C LEU A 74 -7.13 -8.49 13.17
N SER A 75 -7.43 -8.35 14.45
CA SER A 75 -8.80 -8.50 14.97
C SER A 75 -9.69 -7.28 14.71
N ARG A 76 -9.09 -6.09 14.66
CA ARG A 76 -9.78 -4.79 14.50
C ARG A 76 -9.31 -4.00 13.29
N THR A 77 -8.03 -4.14 12.93
CA THR A 77 -7.39 -3.26 11.94
C THR A 77 -7.90 -3.54 10.54
N ARG A 78 -8.35 -2.49 9.84
CA ARG A 78 -8.58 -2.49 8.40
C ARG A 78 -7.26 -2.27 7.68
N VAL A 79 -6.99 -3.00 6.60
CA VAL A 79 -5.79 -2.83 5.79
C VAL A 79 -6.19 -2.22 4.45
N VAL A 80 -5.54 -1.12 4.06
CA VAL A 80 -5.67 -0.55 2.72
C VAL A 80 -4.30 -0.53 2.06
N LEU A 81 -4.22 -1.03 0.84
CA LEU A 81 -2.97 -1.10 0.08
C LEU A 81 -3.15 -0.69 -1.37
N ILE A 82 -2.11 -0.05 -1.92
CA ILE A 82 -1.91 0.23 -3.33
C ILE A 82 -0.64 -0.47 -3.83
N ALA A 83 -0.53 -0.72 -5.13
CA ALA A 83 0.70 -1.19 -5.77
C ALA A 83 1.58 -0.01 -6.17
N GLY A 84 2.89 -0.16 -5.97
CA GLY A 84 3.91 0.80 -6.38
C GLY A 84 4.56 0.43 -7.71
N ASN A 85 5.62 1.15 -8.08
CA ASN A 85 6.28 0.97 -9.37
C ASN A 85 7.07 -0.36 -9.49
N HIS A 86 7.49 -0.99 -8.38
CA HIS A 86 8.18 -2.28 -8.42
C HIS A 86 7.23 -3.48 -8.51
N ASP A 87 6.06 -3.38 -7.87
CA ASP A 87 5.04 -4.42 -7.83
C ASP A 87 3.76 -4.09 -8.64
N TYR A 88 3.86 -3.12 -9.56
CA TYR A 88 2.82 -2.66 -10.49
C TYR A 88 1.94 -3.76 -11.11
N ILE A 89 0.66 -3.51 -11.29
CA ILE A 89 -0.33 -4.52 -11.66
C ILE A 89 -0.32 -4.78 -13.17
N ARG A 90 0.63 -5.59 -13.64
CA ARG A 90 0.64 -6.08 -15.04
C ARG A 90 -0.50 -7.07 -15.34
N ARG A 91 -0.72 -7.40 -16.62
CA ARG A 91 -1.84 -8.25 -17.08
C ARG A 91 -1.89 -9.64 -16.41
N ASP A 92 -0.74 -10.23 -16.13
CA ASP A 92 -0.57 -11.54 -15.48
C ASP A 92 -0.36 -11.43 -13.96
N SER A 93 -0.45 -10.24 -13.37
CA SER A 93 -0.22 -10.04 -11.93
C SER A 93 -1.27 -10.75 -11.09
N TYR A 94 -0.83 -11.47 -10.05
CA TYR A 94 -1.75 -12.14 -9.14
C TYR A 94 -2.62 -11.18 -8.33
N TYR A 95 -2.22 -9.91 -8.16
CA TYR A 95 -3.06 -8.89 -7.53
C TYR A 95 -4.46 -8.79 -8.14
N ARG A 96 -4.59 -8.99 -9.46
CA ARG A 96 -5.87 -8.89 -10.17
C ARG A 96 -6.90 -9.94 -9.73
N THR A 97 -6.43 -11.11 -9.31
CA THR A 97 -7.28 -12.28 -9.05
C THR A 97 -7.18 -12.80 -7.62
N PHE A 98 -6.36 -12.16 -6.78
CA PHE A 98 -6.13 -12.62 -5.42
C PHE A 98 -7.36 -12.30 -4.53
N PRO A 99 -7.94 -13.30 -3.86
CA PRO A 99 -9.08 -13.11 -2.97
C PRO A 99 -8.58 -12.67 -1.59
N TRP A 100 -8.38 -11.37 -1.41
CA TRP A 100 -8.00 -10.79 -0.12
C TRP A 100 -9.02 -11.09 0.97
N SER A 101 -8.54 -11.21 2.21
CA SER A 101 -9.38 -11.36 3.39
C SER A 101 -10.28 -10.14 3.61
N GLU A 102 -11.42 -10.31 4.30
CA GLU A 102 -12.48 -9.30 4.41
C GLU A 102 -12.02 -7.97 5.03
N ASN A 103 -10.97 -7.99 5.85
CA ASN A 103 -10.41 -6.79 6.47
C ASN A 103 -9.39 -6.05 5.58
N VAL A 104 -9.14 -6.54 4.36
CA VAL A 104 -8.13 -6.01 3.44
C VAL A 104 -8.81 -5.45 2.19
N THR A 105 -8.51 -4.19 1.87
CA THR A 105 -8.96 -3.53 0.63
C THR A 105 -7.76 -3.07 -0.18
N MET A 106 -7.57 -3.69 -1.35
CA MET A 106 -6.60 -3.22 -2.32
C MET A 106 -7.27 -2.28 -3.32
N LEU A 107 -6.83 -1.02 -3.34
CA LEU A 107 -7.17 -0.07 -4.39
C LEU A 107 -6.28 -0.40 -5.60
N ARG A 108 -6.85 -1.11 -6.57
CA ARG A 108 -6.18 -1.78 -7.69
C ARG A 108 -6.22 -1.01 -9.00
N GLU A 109 -7.06 0.01 -9.12
CA GLU A 109 -7.27 0.68 -10.41
C GLU A 109 -6.17 1.70 -10.71
N GLU A 110 -5.97 1.99 -12.00
CA GLU A 110 -4.98 2.98 -12.47
C GLU A 110 -5.46 4.43 -12.30
N HIS A 111 -6.78 4.61 -12.18
CA HIS A 111 -7.41 5.88 -11.85
C HIS A 111 -7.68 5.94 -10.35
N LEU A 112 -7.81 7.16 -9.82
CA LEU A 112 -8.12 7.34 -8.41
C LEU A 112 -9.46 6.68 -8.06
N GLU A 113 -9.45 5.87 -7.01
CA GLU A 113 -10.63 5.26 -6.42
C GLU A 113 -10.61 5.49 -4.91
N LYS A 114 -11.73 5.19 -4.25
CA LYS A 114 -11.84 5.30 -2.80
C LYS A 114 -12.52 4.12 -2.17
N VAL A 115 -12.10 3.83 -0.94
CA VAL A 115 -12.81 2.95 -0.01
C VAL A 115 -13.30 3.75 1.18
N GLU A 116 -14.50 3.45 1.65
CA GLU A 116 -15.14 4.14 2.76
C GLU A 116 -15.28 3.22 3.96
N PHE A 117 -14.98 3.74 5.15
CA PHE A 117 -15.15 3.07 6.44
C PHE A 117 -16.08 3.94 7.30
N PRO A 118 -17.41 3.80 7.16
CA PRO A 118 -18.38 4.61 7.90
C PRO A 118 -18.19 4.53 9.42
N GLU A 119 -17.80 3.36 9.93
CA GLU A 119 -17.52 3.12 11.35
C GLU A 119 -16.35 3.95 11.88
N LEU A 120 -15.44 4.39 11.02
CA LEU A 120 -14.31 5.27 11.33
C LEU A 120 -14.54 6.73 10.90
N SER A 121 -15.67 7.02 10.24
CA SER A 121 -15.92 8.30 9.55
C SER A 121 -14.79 8.68 8.59
N LEU A 122 -14.32 7.70 7.81
CA LEU A 122 -13.10 7.77 7.00
C LEU A 122 -13.39 7.39 5.53
N ALA A 123 -12.77 8.12 4.60
CA ALA A 123 -12.51 7.63 3.24
C ALA A 123 -11.00 7.59 2.97
N VAL A 124 -10.54 6.55 2.27
CA VAL A 124 -9.17 6.43 1.77
C VAL A 124 -9.21 6.41 0.26
N TYR A 125 -8.57 7.41 -0.35
CA TYR A 125 -8.38 7.57 -1.78
C TYR A 125 -7.03 6.99 -2.19
N GLY A 126 -6.91 6.47 -3.39
CA GLY A 126 -5.64 5.98 -3.91
C GLY A 126 -5.78 5.35 -5.28
N LEU A 127 -4.65 5.07 -5.90
CA LEU A 127 -4.55 4.34 -7.17
C LEU A 127 -3.31 3.46 -7.14
N SER A 128 -3.28 2.46 -8.02
CA SER A 128 -2.16 1.55 -8.18
C SER A 128 -1.41 1.80 -9.47
N TYR A 129 -0.11 1.52 -9.48
CA TYR A 129 0.67 1.52 -10.71
C TYR A 129 0.27 0.34 -11.62
N HIS A 130 0.07 0.61 -12.92
CA HIS A 130 -0.10 -0.43 -13.96
C HIS A 130 1.06 -0.48 -14.95
N SER A 131 1.99 0.47 -14.84
CA SER A 131 3.29 0.52 -15.52
C SER A 131 4.39 0.85 -14.50
N ARG A 132 5.66 0.68 -14.90
CA ARG A 132 6.81 0.99 -14.03
C ARG A 132 7.07 2.50 -13.94
N GLU A 133 6.77 3.24 -14.99
CA GLU A 133 6.93 4.68 -15.07
C GLU A 133 5.57 5.29 -15.45
N ILE A 134 5.22 6.38 -14.79
CA ILE A 134 4.02 7.20 -15.01
C ILE A 134 4.48 8.65 -14.86
N ARG A 135 4.30 9.48 -15.88
CA ARG A 135 4.78 10.88 -15.89
C ARG A 135 3.68 11.88 -15.61
N GLU A 136 2.45 11.41 -15.58
CA GLU A 136 1.24 12.17 -15.33
C GLU A 136 1.05 12.39 -13.81
N PRO A 137 0.71 13.60 -13.34
CA PRO A 137 0.49 13.89 -11.93
C PRO A 137 -0.92 13.44 -11.48
N LEU A 138 -1.17 12.13 -11.48
CA LEU A 138 -2.50 11.54 -11.32
C LEU A 138 -3.19 11.86 -9.98
N TYR A 139 -2.43 12.14 -8.93
CA TYR A 139 -2.99 12.52 -7.63
C TYR A 139 -3.58 13.93 -7.59
N GLU A 140 -3.39 14.71 -8.66
CA GLU A 140 -3.83 16.11 -8.75
C GLU A 140 -5.19 16.27 -9.43
N GLU A 141 -5.90 15.16 -9.68
CA GLU A 141 -7.14 15.14 -10.44
C GLU A 141 -8.41 15.20 -9.57
N GLU A 142 -8.35 14.79 -8.29
CA GLU A 142 -9.54 14.67 -7.43
C GLU A 142 -9.34 15.34 -6.07
N ARG A 143 -10.39 16.05 -5.63
CA ARG A 143 -10.45 16.70 -4.33
C ARG A 143 -11.17 15.80 -3.32
N PRO A 144 -10.82 15.87 -2.02
CA PRO A 144 -11.62 15.25 -0.98
C PRO A 144 -13.08 15.70 -1.10
N SER A 145 -14.02 14.77 -0.98
CA SER A 145 -15.44 15.06 -1.25
C SER A 145 -16.12 15.83 -0.12
N GLY A 146 -15.47 15.96 1.03
CA GLY A 146 -16.00 16.58 2.25
C GLY A 146 -17.10 15.73 2.91
N SER A 147 -17.32 14.51 2.45
CA SER A 147 -18.41 13.64 2.92
C SER A 147 -18.07 12.92 4.22
N TRP A 148 -16.78 12.82 4.55
CA TRP A 148 -16.27 12.12 5.72
C TRP A 148 -15.46 13.06 6.60
N LYS A 149 -15.36 12.74 7.89
CA LYS A 149 -14.54 13.53 8.83
C LYS A 149 -13.05 13.44 8.50
N TYR A 150 -12.62 12.26 8.05
CA TYR A 150 -11.24 12.01 7.66
C TYR A 150 -11.23 11.54 6.20
N GLU A 151 -10.36 12.15 5.39
CA GLU A 151 -10.16 11.78 4.00
C GLU A 151 -8.66 11.68 3.74
N ILE A 152 -8.17 10.47 3.51
CA ILE A 152 -6.75 10.18 3.38
C ILE A 152 -6.45 9.90 1.90
N LEU A 153 -5.48 10.60 1.33
CA LEU A 153 -4.89 10.24 0.06
C LEU A 153 -3.70 9.30 0.28
N LEU A 154 -3.82 8.04 -0.13
CA LEU A 154 -2.75 7.06 -0.12
C LEU A 154 -2.04 7.10 -1.47
N ALA A 155 -0.82 7.64 -1.49
CA ALA A 155 -0.07 7.92 -2.71
C ALA A 155 1.30 7.25 -2.73
N HIS A 156 1.65 6.68 -3.88
CA HIS A 156 2.99 6.23 -4.23
C HIS A 156 3.50 7.03 -5.44
N GLY A 157 4.66 7.66 -5.32
CA GLY A 157 5.24 8.51 -6.37
C GLY A 157 6.17 9.58 -5.79
N GLY A 158 6.60 10.51 -6.62
CA GLY A 158 7.36 11.68 -6.16
C GLY A 158 8.40 12.26 -7.11
N ASP A 159 8.74 11.59 -8.21
CA ASP A 159 9.64 12.14 -9.23
C ASP A 159 9.00 12.20 -10.62
N GLU A 160 9.68 12.85 -11.57
CA GLU A 160 9.20 13.10 -12.94
C GLU A 160 8.85 11.84 -13.74
N ASN A 161 9.36 10.67 -13.34
CA ASN A 161 9.05 9.38 -13.98
C ASN A 161 8.14 8.49 -13.14
N HIS A 162 7.81 8.89 -11.91
CA HIS A 162 7.05 8.10 -10.95
C HIS A 162 5.98 8.97 -10.28
N ILE A 163 4.93 9.31 -11.04
CA ILE A 163 3.82 10.22 -10.67
C ILE A 163 4.35 11.47 -9.96
N PRO A 164 4.60 12.57 -10.70
CA PRO A 164 5.03 13.82 -10.09
C PRO A 164 4.03 14.28 -9.03
N ILE A 165 4.53 14.65 -7.84
CA ILE A 165 3.71 15.14 -6.74
C ILE A 165 4.10 16.59 -6.44
N HIS A 166 3.22 17.52 -6.80
CA HIS A 166 3.40 18.91 -6.47
C HIS A 166 2.68 19.23 -5.17
N LYS A 167 3.44 19.33 -4.07
CA LYS A 167 2.90 19.63 -2.73
C LYS A 167 1.95 20.84 -2.71
N LYS A 168 2.23 21.87 -3.52
CA LYS A 168 1.38 23.07 -3.62
C LYS A 168 0.00 22.76 -4.20
N GLU A 169 -0.07 21.91 -5.21
CA GLU A 169 -1.33 21.51 -5.84
C GLU A 169 -2.15 20.62 -4.90
N LEU A 170 -1.49 19.64 -4.23
CA LEU A 170 -2.12 18.83 -3.18
C LEU A 170 -2.73 19.68 -2.07
N SER A 171 -1.98 20.65 -1.54
CA SER A 171 -2.50 21.57 -0.53
C SER A 171 -3.64 22.46 -1.05
N ALA A 172 -3.61 22.88 -2.31
CA ALA A 172 -4.69 23.65 -2.93
C ALA A 172 -5.98 22.84 -3.16
N MET A 173 -5.89 21.51 -3.19
CA MET A 173 -7.03 20.61 -3.28
C MET A 173 -7.70 20.31 -1.95
N GLY A 174 -7.02 20.58 -0.83
CA GLY A 174 -7.56 20.38 0.52
C GLY A 174 -6.96 19.19 1.27
N TYR A 175 -5.89 18.60 0.76
CA TYR A 175 -5.06 17.66 1.51
C TYR A 175 -4.00 18.43 2.32
N ASP A 176 -3.84 18.12 3.60
CA ASP A 176 -2.95 18.81 4.54
C ASP A 176 -1.57 18.13 4.74
#